data_AF-A0A2M7CN08-F1
#
_entry.id   AF-A0A2M7CN08-F1
#
_cell.length_a   1.000
_cell.length_b   1.000
_cell.length_c   1.000
_cell.angle_alpha   90.00
_cell.angle_beta   90.00
_cell.angle_gamma   90.00
#
_symmetry.space_group_name_H-M   'P 1'
#
loop_
_entity.id
_entity.type
_entity.pdbx_description
1 polymer ?
#
loop_
_entity_poly.entity_id
_entity_poly.type
_entity_poly.pdbx_seq_one_letter_code
_entity_poly.pdbx_strand_id
1 'polypeptide(L)'
;EFITGLTGIDDSMVRGAPRVKDIAHELEAFVGDAPVIGHNVRFDVGFLQKAGMLHLNRVIDTYPLASVLMPSASRYNLGALGQQLGIMLPATHRALDDAKVTHAVYLRLLELAGELPLEVIQEIVKHGEPIDWDAGHVFEQVLRARSREGVGPKKVRGKQPKALEGSGDEGQGKFPPLKKVEKPIPLDAEEVASVLEYGGPFANYFESYEHRPEQVEMLKSVTNALSFGRHMLIEAGTGVGKSFAYLVPAAYFATLNNTRVVVSTNTINLQDQLIKKDIPALKEALGLDVRAAVLKGRSNYLCPRRLHNMRHFGPSNADELRVLAKVIVWGLDN
;
A
#
# COMPACT_ATOMS: atom_id res chain seq x y z
N GLU A 1 23.09 8.43 24.93
CA GLU A 1 21.71 8.05 25.32
C GLU A 1 20.88 7.52 24.15
N PHE A 2 20.66 8.27 23.05
CA PHE A 2 19.84 7.79 21.93
C PHE A 2 20.32 6.47 21.28
N ILE A 3 21.62 6.35 20.96
CA ILE A 3 22.17 5.13 20.34
C ILE A 3 22.07 3.91 21.26
N THR A 4 22.34 4.10 22.56
CA THR A 4 22.20 3.05 23.58
C THR A 4 20.75 2.62 23.75
N GLY A 5 19.80 3.57 23.77
CA GLY A 5 18.38 3.26 23.83
C GLY A 5 17.87 2.52 22.58
N LEU A 6 18.47 2.78 21.42
CA LEU A 6 18.11 2.12 20.17
C LEU A 6 18.73 0.72 20.04
N THR A 7 20.04 0.58 20.30
CA THR A 7 20.81 -0.64 20.00
C THR A 7 21.04 -1.54 21.22
N GLY A 8 20.85 -1.01 22.43
CA GLY A 8 21.28 -1.64 23.67
C GLY A 8 22.80 -1.67 23.88
N ILE A 9 23.59 -0.99 23.03
CA ILE A 9 25.05 -0.91 23.14
C ILE A 9 25.43 0.34 23.95
N ASP A 10 26.13 0.15 25.07
CA ASP A 10 26.63 1.22 25.92
C ASP A 10 28.15 1.41 25.80
N ASP A 11 28.65 2.52 26.38
CA ASP A 11 30.08 2.87 26.33
C ASP A 11 30.98 1.84 27.03
N SER A 12 30.44 1.06 27.96
CA SER A 12 31.21 0.01 28.66
C SER A 12 31.47 -1.19 27.74
N MET A 13 30.48 -1.54 26.90
CA MET A 13 30.57 -2.64 25.94
C MET A 13 31.62 -2.38 24.85
N VAL A 14 31.80 -1.12 24.43
CA VAL A 14 32.73 -0.77 23.33
C VAL A 14 34.11 -0.32 23.80
N ARG A 15 34.30 -0.03 25.10
CA ARG A 15 35.55 0.54 25.64
C ARG A 15 36.79 -0.31 25.35
N GLY A 16 36.66 -1.62 25.42
CA GLY A 16 37.73 -2.58 25.13
C GLY A 16 37.56 -3.33 23.81
N ALA A 17 36.56 -2.96 23.01
CA ALA A 17 36.30 -3.64 21.75
C ALA A 17 37.40 -3.30 20.72
N PRO A 18 37.75 -4.26 19.85
CA PRO A 18 38.72 -4.01 18.80
C PRO A 18 38.22 -2.94 17.83
N ARG A 19 39.13 -2.22 17.18
CA ARG A 19 38.74 -1.27 16.14
C ARG A 19 38.32 -2.03 14.91
N VAL A 20 37.48 -1.40 14.07
CA VAL A 20 37.01 -2.01 12.81
C VAL A 20 38.18 -2.49 11.93
N LYS A 21 39.30 -1.75 11.90
CA LYS A 21 40.50 -2.13 11.15
C LYS A 21 41.18 -3.39 11.69
N ASP A 22 41.08 -3.63 13.01
CA ASP A 22 41.74 -4.76 13.66
C ASP A 22 41.00 -6.08 13.36
N ILE A 23 39.69 -6.01 13.07
CA ILE A 23 38.85 -7.16 12.72
C ILE A 23 38.60 -7.29 11.21
N ALA A 24 39.12 -6.36 10.39
CA ALA A 24 38.75 -6.28 8.98
C ALA A 24 39.09 -7.56 8.21
N HIS A 25 40.31 -8.05 8.40
CA HIS A 25 40.78 -9.28 7.76
C HIS A 25 40.00 -10.53 8.22
N GLU A 26 39.61 -10.59 9.50
CA GLU A 26 38.80 -11.70 10.02
C GLU A 26 37.39 -11.69 9.39
N LEU A 27 36.78 -10.51 9.27
CA LEU A 27 35.49 -10.36 8.62
C LEU A 27 35.55 -10.69 7.13
N GLU A 28 36.56 -10.21 6.40
CA GLU A 28 36.73 -10.56 4.99
C GLU A 28 36.96 -12.05 4.78
N ALA A 29 37.79 -12.69 5.62
CA ALA A 29 38.01 -14.13 5.57
C ALA A 29 36.73 -14.92 5.88
N PHE A 30 35.91 -14.43 6.82
CA PHE A 30 34.63 -15.03 7.16
C PHE A 30 33.61 -14.93 6.02
N VAL A 31 33.49 -13.77 5.37
CA VAL A 31 32.54 -13.56 4.27
C VAL A 31 33.02 -14.24 2.98
N GLY A 32 34.33 -14.21 2.72
CA GLY A 32 34.91 -14.72 1.47
C GLY A 32 34.26 -14.08 0.24
N ASP A 33 33.94 -14.89 -0.75
CA ASP A 33 33.26 -14.45 -1.99
C ASP A 33 31.72 -14.50 -1.90
N ALA A 34 31.16 -14.76 -0.70
CA ALA A 34 29.73 -14.90 -0.55
C ALA A 34 28.99 -13.58 -0.83
N PRO A 35 27.79 -13.63 -1.44
CA PRO A 35 26.92 -12.45 -1.53
C PRO A 35 26.53 -11.94 -0.14
N VAL A 36 26.51 -10.61 0.01
CA VAL A 36 26.11 -9.93 1.25
C VAL A 36 24.66 -9.49 1.11
N ILE A 37 23.80 -10.08 1.92
CA ILE A 37 22.36 -9.79 1.95
C ILE A 37 22.04 -8.90 3.14
N GLY A 38 21.20 -7.89 2.94
CA GLY A 38 20.68 -7.08 4.03
C GLY A 38 19.41 -6.32 3.66
N HIS A 39 18.98 -5.42 4.54
CA HIS A 39 17.81 -4.59 4.33
C HIS A 39 18.22 -3.13 4.33
N ASN A 40 18.06 -2.43 3.20
CA ASN A 40 18.69 -1.13 2.97
C ASN A 40 20.23 -1.20 3.09
N VAL A 41 20.80 -2.35 2.69
CA VAL A 41 22.16 -2.80 3.02
C VAL A 41 23.28 -1.96 2.41
N ARG A 42 22.97 -1.17 1.36
CA ARG A 42 23.95 -0.24 0.76
C ARG A 42 24.47 0.77 1.78
N PHE A 43 23.65 1.13 2.78
CA PHE A 43 24.08 1.98 3.87
C PHE A 43 25.21 1.31 4.68
N ASP A 44 24.98 0.09 5.15
CA ASP A 44 25.91 -0.68 5.97
C ASP A 44 27.19 -1.06 5.21
N VAL A 45 27.05 -1.58 3.99
CA VAL A 45 28.18 -1.93 3.13
C VAL A 45 29.04 -0.71 2.81
N GLY A 46 28.44 0.48 2.67
CA GLY A 46 29.18 1.72 2.48
C GLY A 46 30.14 2.05 3.64
N PHE A 47 29.82 1.67 4.88
CA PHE A 47 30.75 1.80 6.01
C PHE A 47 31.89 0.79 5.94
N LEU A 48 31.58 -0.45 5.57
CA LEU A 48 32.58 -1.53 5.45
C LEU A 48 33.56 -1.26 4.30
N GLN A 49 33.06 -0.76 3.17
CA GLN A 49 33.88 -0.33 2.03
C GLN A 49 34.79 0.86 2.37
N LYS A 50 34.34 1.82 3.18
CA LYS A 50 35.23 2.89 3.69
C LYS A 50 36.35 2.36 4.60
N ALA A 51 36.11 1.23 5.25
CA ALA A 51 37.11 0.53 6.04
C ALA A 51 37.98 -0.42 5.21
N GLY A 52 37.80 -0.46 3.88
CA GLY A 52 38.59 -1.27 2.95
C GLY A 52 38.07 -2.68 2.74
N MET A 53 36.83 -2.98 3.14
CA MET A 53 36.25 -4.33 3.11
C MET A 53 35.11 -4.48 2.08
N LEU A 54 34.87 -5.70 1.62
CA LEU A 54 33.67 -6.09 0.85
C LEU A 54 33.45 -5.30 -0.46
N HIS A 55 34.53 -4.90 -1.13
CA HIS A 55 34.45 -4.17 -2.41
C HIS A 55 34.05 -5.07 -3.60
N LEU A 56 34.32 -6.36 -3.50
CA LEU A 56 34.11 -7.33 -4.59
C LEU A 56 32.88 -8.20 -4.38
N ASN A 57 32.33 -8.22 -3.16
CA ASN A 57 31.16 -9.01 -2.84
C ASN A 57 29.92 -8.45 -3.54
N ARG A 58 29.12 -9.37 -4.08
CA ARG A 58 27.80 -9.02 -4.59
C ARG A 58 26.92 -8.59 -3.42
N VAL A 59 26.24 -7.45 -3.59
CA VAL A 59 25.29 -6.93 -2.60
C VAL A 59 23.87 -7.26 -3.04
N ILE A 60 23.04 -7.75 -2.12
CA ILE A 60 21.62 -8.03 -2.36
C ILE A 60 20.81 -7.30 -1.30
N ASP A 61 20.03 -6.33 -1.75
CA ASP A 61 19.13 -5.58 -0.87
C ASP A 61 17.70 -6.15 -0.93
N THR A 62 17.18 -6.54 0.23
CA THR A 62 15.81 -7.04 0.38
C THR A 62 14.76 -5.93 0.22
N TYR A 63 15.09 -4.66 0.43
CA TYR A 63 14.16 -3.54 0.26
C TYR A 63 13.63 -3.40 -1.18
N PRO A 64 14.48 -3.24 -2.23
CA PRO A 64 13.99 -3.17 -3.61
C PRO A 64 13.28 -4.45 -4.04
N LEU A 65 13.75 -5.62 -3.57
CA LEU A 65 13.10 -6.90 -3.85
C LEU A 65 11.68 -6.96 -3.26
N ALA A 66 11.51 -6.62 -1.98
CA ALA A 66 10.21 -6.54 -1.32
C ALA A 66 9.28 -5.53 -2.00
N SER A 67 9.83 -4.39 -2.44
CA SER A 67 9.02 -3.37 -3.12
C SER A 67 8.36 -3.87 -4.40
N VAL A 68 9.03 -4.78 -5.11
CA VAL A 68 8.54 -5.39 -6.35
C VAL A 68 7.59 -6.54 -6.05
N LEU A 69 7.99 -7.45 -5.15
CA LEU A 69 7.25 -8.69 -4.88
C LEU A 69 6.04 -8.51 -3.96
N MET A 70 6.01 -7.43 -3.18
CA MET A 70 4.90 -7.07 -2.30
C MET A 70 4.40 -5.67 -2.66
N PRO A 71 3.84 -5.47 -3.87
CA PRO A 71 3.59 -4.13 -4.39
C PRO A 71 2.53 -3.35 -3.60
N SER A 72 1.63 -4.06 -2.94
CA SER A 72 0.51 -3.52 -2.13
C SER A 72 0.87 -3.33 -0.65
N ALA A 73 2.11 -3.64 -0.24
CA ALA A 73 2.55 -3.43 1.13
C ALA A 73 2.53 -1.93 1.49
N SER A 74 1.99 -1.62 2.67
CA SER A 74 1.87 -0.24 3.15
C SER A 74 3.18 0.40 3.59
N ARG A 75 4.14 -0.42 4.04
CA ARG A 75 5.47 -0.03 4.52
C ARG A 75 6.47 -1.13 4.19
N TYR A 76 7.71 -0.72 3.96
CA TYR A 76 8.80 -1.64 3.56
C TYR A 76 9.97 -1.64 4.55
N ASN A 77 9.81 -1.11 5.76
CA ASN A 77 10.83 -1.31 6.79
C ASN A 77 10.80 -2.76 7.29
N LEU A 78 11.94 -3.25 7.80
CA LEU A 78 12.13 -4.65 8.18
C LEU A 78 11.05 -5.18 9.14
N GLY A 79 10.67 -4.39 10.15
CA GLY A 79 9.63 -4.78 11.11
C GLY A 79 8.25 -4.93 10.46
N ALA A 80 7.84 -3.98 9.62
CA ALA A 80 6.57 -4.06 8.91
C ALA A 80 6.53 -5.24 7.93
N LEU A 81 7.64 -5.50 7.21
CA LEU A 81 7.75 -6.65 6.33
C LEU A 81 7.72 -7.97 7.09
N GLY A 82 8.45 -8.06 8.21
CA GLY A 82 8.42 -9.23 9.08
C GLY A 82 7.02 -9.54 9.58
N GLN A 83 6.28 -8.54 10.06
CA GLN A 83 4.89 -8.71 10.49
C GLN A 83 3.97 -9.18 9.34
N GLN A 84 4.07 -8.56 8.16
CA GLN A 84 3.25 -8.92 7.00
C GLN A 84 3.54 -10.34 6.49
N LEU A 85 4.78 -10.79 6.62
CA LEU A 85 5.23 -12.13 6.21
C LEU A 85 5.07 -13.18 7.32
N GLY A 86 4.49 -12.81 8.47
CA GLY A 86 4.30 -13.72 9.61
C GLY A 86 5.60 -14.17 10.28
N ILE A 87 6.66 -13.36 10.21
CA ILE A 87 7.96 -13.63 10.82
C ILE A 87 7.96 -13.10 12.25
N MET A 88 8.41 -13.94 13.20
CA MET A 88 8.54 -13.54 14.60
C MET A 88 9.62 -12.46 14.73
N LEU A 89 9.22 -11.29 15.25
CA LEU A 89 10.13 -10.17 15.46
C LEU A 89 10.70 -10.23 16.88
N PRO A 90 12.03 -10.23 17.04
CA PRO A 90 12.67 -10.13 18.34
C PRO A 90 12.38 -8.76 18.97
N ALA A 91 12.34 -8.71 20.30
CA ALA A 91 12.05 -7.48 21.05
C ALA A 91 13.21 -6.46 21.06
N THR A 92 14.41 -6.88 20.63
CA THR A 92 15.63 -6.06 20.65
C THR A 92 16.08 -5.70 19.24
N HIS A 93 16.33 -4.41 19.00
CA HIS A 93 16.94 -3.90 17.75
C HIS A 93 18.46 -4.15 17.73
N ARG A 94 18.89 -5.39 18.00
CA ARG A 94 20.30 -5.77 17.88
C ARG A 94 20.60 -6.18 16.44
N ALA A 95 21.80 -5.86 15.97
CA ALA A 95 22.23 -6.17 14.60
C ALA A 95 22.10 -7.66 14.22
N LEU A 96 22.41 -8.59 15.13
CA LEU A 96 22.28 -10.03 14.87
C LEU A 96 20.81 -10.46 14.68
N ASP A 97 19.92 -9.87 15.47
CA ASP A 97 18.50 -10.15 15.41
C ASP A 97 17.90 -9.60 14.10
N ASP A 98 18.27 -8.38 13.72
CA ASP A 98 17.89 -7.78 12.44
C ASP A 98 18.45 -8.58 11.25
N ALA A 99 19.67 -9.11 11.33
CA ALA A 99 20.24 -9.99 10.32
C ALA A 99 19.44 -11.30 10.15
N LYS A 100 19.00 -11.91 11.26
CA LYS A 100 18.15 -13.11 11.25
C LYS A 100 16.77 -12.82 10.64
N VAL A 101 16.14 -11.71 11.02
CA VAL A 101 14.85 -11.29 10.43
C VAL A 101 15.02 -11.01 8.94
N THR A 102 16.10 -10.32 8.55
CA THR A 102 16.42 -10.05 7.13
C THR A 102 16.57 -11.33 6.33
N HIS A 103 17.28 -12.33 6.87
CA HIS A 103 17.39 -13.64 6.23
C HIS A 103 16.03 -14.32 6.06
N ALA A 104 15.18 -14.32 7.10
CA ALA A 104 13.83 -14.88 7.01
C ALA A 104 12.95 -14.14 5.98
N VAL A 105 13.02 -12.80 5.93
CA VAL A 105 12.35 -11.98 4.91
C VAL A 105 12.85 -12.35 3.53
N TYR A 106 14.17 -12.46 3.33
CA TYR A 106 14.75 -12.82 2.04
C TYR A 106 14.26 -14.18 1.54
N LEU A 107 14.21 -15.20 2.41
CA LEU A 107 13.69 -16.53 2.04
C LEU A 107 12.22 -16.45 1.57
N ARG A 108 11.38 -15.69 2.28
CA ARG A 108 9.98 -15.46 1.85
C ARG A 108 9.89 -14.72 0.53
N LEU A 109 10.75 -13.73 0.30
CA LEU A 109 10.82 -13.02 -0.97
C LEU A 109 11.27 -13.96 -2.11
N LEU A 110 12.19 -14.89 -1.86
CA LEU A 110 12.57 -15.91 -2.85
C LEU A 110 11.39 -16.83 -3.22
N GLU A 111 10.59 -17.25 -2.23
CA GLU A 111 9.37 -18.02 -2.47
C GLU A 111 8.40 -17.25 -3.37
N LEU A 112 8.09 -15.98 -3.03
CA LEU A 112 7.22 -15.12 -3.83
C LEU A 112 7.75 -14.89 -5.25
N ALA A 113 9.06 -14.68 -5.41
CA ALA A 113 9.67 -14.54 -6.73
C ALA A 113 9.51 -15.83 -7.56
N GLY A 114 9.63 -17.00 -6.92
CA GLY A 114 9.44 -18.30 -7.54
C GLY A 114 8.00 -18.54 -8.02
N GLU A 115 7.01 -17.92 -7.39
CA GLU A 115 5.59 -18.04 -7.71
C GLU A 115 5.14 -17.15 -8.90
N LEU A 116 5.91 -16.12 -9.25
CA LEU A 116 5.57 -15.22 -10.37
C LEU A 116 5.44 -15.97 -11.71
N PRO A 117 4.60 -15.53 -12.65
CA PRO A 117 4.59 -16.07 -14.01
C PRO A 117 5.98 -15.97 -14.68
N LEU A 118 6.35 -16.98 -15.48
CA LEU A 118 7.68 -17.03 -16.09
C LEU A 118 7.94 -15.83 -17.00
N GLU A 119 6.92 -15.39 -17.72
CA GLU A 119 6.94 -14.25 -18.63
C GLU A 119 7.22 -12.94 -17.89
N VAL A 120 6.69 -12.80 -16.67
CA VAL A 120 6.94 -11.63 -15.81
C VAL A 120 8.38 -11.63 -15.33
N ILE A 121 8.90 -12.78 -14.89
CA ILE A 121 10.30 -12.91 -14.47
C ILE A 121 11.23 -12.59 -15.65
N GLN A 122 10.94 -13.13 -16.84
CA GLN A 122 11.70 -12.84 -18.06
C GLN A 122 11.68 -11.36 -18.43
N GLU A 123 10.53 -10.70 -18.34
CA GLU A 123 10.40 -9.27 -18.61
C GLU A 123 11.22 -8.42 -17.62
N ILE A 124 11.15 -8.74 -16.31
CA ILE A 124 11.94 -8.06 -15.27
C ILE A 124 13.43 -8.25 -15.53
N VAL A 125 13.88 -9.48 -15.80
CA VAL A 125 15.30 -9.77 -16.09
C VAL A 125 15.77 -9.02 -17.33
N LYS A 126 15.00 -9.07 -18.42
CA LYS A 126 15.32 -8.36 -19.67
C LYS A 126 15.48 -6.85 -19.46
N HIS A 127 14.59 -6.22 -18.69
CA HIS A 127 14.70 -4.80 -18.39
C HIS A 127 15.83 -4.48 -17.40
N GLY A 128 16.25 -5.46 -16.59
CA GLY A 128 17.34 -5.34 -15.64
C GLY A 128 18.74 -5.53 -16.23
N GLU A 129 18.90 -6.28 -17.32
CA GLU A 129 20.22 -6.56 -17.94
C GLU A 129 21.13 -5.33 -18.14
N PRO A 130 20.66 -4.17 -18.65
CA PRO A 130 21.51 -3.01 -18.85
C PRO A 130 21.72 -2.15 -17.59
N ILE A 131 21.12 -2.51 -16.45
CA ILE A 131 21.04 -1.66 -15.26
C ILE A 131 21.71 -2.37 -14.08
N ASP A 132 22.59 -1.65 -13.38
CA ASP A 132 23.12 -2.10 -12.10
C ASP A 132 22.02 -2.04 -11.02
N TRP A 133 21.33 -3.16 -10.84
CA TRP A 133 20.24 -3.33 -9.90
C TRP A 133 20.45 -4.58 -9.04
N ASP A 134 20.76 -4.38 -7.76
CA ASP A 134 21.10 -5.45 -6.81
C ASP A 134 20.06 -6.58 -6.76
N ALA A 135 18.77 -6.25 -6.83
CA ALA A 135 17.69 -7.24 -6.80
C ALA A 135 17.55 -8.02 -8.12
N GLY A 136 18.10 -7.52 -9.24
CA GLY A 136 18.05 -8.17 -10.55
C GLY A 136 18.66 -9.57 -10.51
N HIS A 137 19.73 -9.75 -9.74
CA HIS A 137 20.39 -11.05 -9.56
C HIS A 137 19.43 -12.13 -9.04
N VAL A 138 18.52 -11.77 -8.14
CA VAL A 138 17.54 -12.71 -7.58
C VAL A 138 16.59 -13.21 -8.68
N PHE A 139 16.08 -12.30 -9.51
CA PHE A 139 15.21 -12.66 -10.63
C PHE A 139 15.95 -13.50 -11.68
N GLU A 140 17.23 -13.21 -11.97
CA GLU A 140 18.06 -14.04 -12.84
C GLU A 140 18.23 -15.47 -12.32
N GLN A 141 18.49 -15.63 -11.02
CA GLN A 141 18.65 -16.95 -10.41
C GLN A 141 17.33 -17.74 -10.43
N VAL A 142 16.22 -17.08 -10.09
CA VAL A 142 14.89 -17.71 -10.17
C VAL A 142 14.57 -18.12 -11.61
N LEU A 143 14.85 -17.27 -12.60
CA LEU A 143 14.66 -17.59 -14.02
C LEU A 143 15.48 -18.81 -14.43
N ARG A 144 16.76 -18.86 -14.05
CA ARG A 144 17.66 -19.99 -14.34
C ARG A 144 17.19 -21.28 -13.68
N ALA A 145 16.80 -21.23 -12.41
CA ALA A 145 16.28 -22.38 -11.68
C ALA A 145 15.02 -22.94 -12.36
N ARG A 146 14.05 -22.07 -12.65
CA ARG A 146 12.78 -22.46 -13.26
C ARG A 146 12.89 -22.92 -14.71
N SER A 147 13.87 -22.40 -15.46
CA SER A 147 14.12 -22.85 -16.84
C SER A 147 14.71 -24.26 -16.90
N ARG A 148 15.38 -24.72 -15.83
CA ARG A 148 15.99 -26.06 -15.75
C ARG A 148 15.02 -27.15 -15.30
N GLU A 149 13.94 -26.80 -14.62
CA GLU A 149 12.97 -27.77 -14.06
C GLU A 149 12.09 -28.48 -15.12
N GLY A 150 12.22 -28.12 -16.40
CA GLY A 150 11.40 -28.68 -17.47
C GLY A 150 9.94 -28.20 -17.39
N VAL A 151 9.28 -28.06 -18.53
CA VAL A 151 7.88 -27.61 -18.60
C VAL A 151 6.96 -28.73 -18.12
N GLY A 152 6.80 -28.87 -16.80
CA GLY A 152 5.70 -29.62 -16.23
C GLY A 152 4.37 -28.94 -16.54
N PRO A 153 3.28 -29.67 -16.79
CA PRO A 153 1.96 -29.08 -17.05
C PRO A 153 1.40 -28.46 -15.76
N LYS A 154 1.84 -27.25 -15.43
CA LYS A 154 1.22 -26.44 -14.39
C LYS A 154 0.06 -25.66 -15.00
N LYS A 155 -1.10 -25.74 -14.32
CA LYS A 155 -2.30 -24.96 -14.64
C LYS A 155 -1.89 -23.50 -14.79
N VAL A 156 -2.01 -22.98 -16.02
CA VAL A 156 -1.90 -21.57 -16.32
C VAL A 156 -3.00 -20.86 -15.53
N ARG A 157 -2.68 -20.42 -14.31
CA ARG A 157 -3.37 -19.31 -13.65
C ARG A 157 -2.75 -17.98 -14.14
N GLY A 158 -2.29 -17.94 -15.39
CA GLY A 158 -1.86 -16.73 -16.05
C GLY A 158 -3.09 -15.96 -16.50
N LYS A 159 -3.66 -15.15 -15.61
CA LYS A 159 -4.20 -13.89 -16.12
C LYS A 159 -2.98 -13.18 -16.70
N GLN A 160 -2.87 -13.11 -18.03
CA GLN A 160 -2.09 -12.01 -18.62
C GLN A 160 -2.57 -10.72 -17.94
N PRO A 161 -1.69 -9.77 -17.61
CA PRO A 161 -2.09 -8.51 -16.99
C PRO A 161 -3.02 -7.75 -17.94
N LYS A 162 -4.33 -8.05 -17.87
CA LYS A 162 -5.40 -7.47 -18.68
C LYS A 162 -5.56 -5.97 -18.40
N ALA A 163 -4.98 -5.46 -17.32
CA ALA A 163 -5.21 -4.13 -16.80
C ALA A 163 -4.31 -3.03 -17.41
N LEU A 164 -3.23 -3.37 -18.13
CA LEU A 164 -2.19 -2.40 -18.49
C LEU A 164 -2.08 -2.10 -20.00
N GLU A 165 -2.65 -2.94 -20.85
CA GLU A 165 -2.93 -2.58 -22.23
C GLU A 165 -4.25 -1.85 -22.22
N GLY A 166 -4.20 -0.55 -22.56
CA GLY A 166 -5.27 0.44 -22.36
C GLY A 166 -6.64 -0.21 -22.37
N SER A 167 -7.28 -0.22 -21.20
CA SER A 167 -8.64 -0.73 -21.05
C SER A 167 -9.45 -0.20 -22.21
N GLY A 168 -9.85 -1.09 -23.13
CA GLY A 168 -10.83 -0.82 -24.18
C GLY A 168 -12.22 -0.52 -23.60
N ASP A 169 -12.28 -0.03 -22.36
CA ASP A 169 -13.35 0.82 -21.88
C ASP A 169 -13.17 2.14 -22.65
N GLU A 170 -13.56 2.10 -23.94
CA GLU A 170 -14.19 3.26 -24.55
C GLU A 170 -15.12 3.81 -23.47
N GLY A 171 -14.89 5.04 -23.01
CA GLY A 171 -15.68 5.70 -21.98
C GLY A 171 -17.11 5.96 -22.42
N GLN A 172 -17.77 4.98 -23.05
CA GLN A 172 -19.18 4.83 -23.20
C GLN A 172 -19.77 4.72 -21.81
N GLY A 173 -19.97 5.88 -21.18
CA GLY A 173 -21.28 6.33 -20.75
C GLY A 173 -22.22 5.26 -20.21
N LYS A 174 -21.76 4.31 -19.38
CA LYS A 174 -22.64 3.32 -18.74
C LYS A 174 -23.73 3.98 -17.90
N PHE A 175 -23.58 5.28 -17.63
CA PHE A 175 -24.54 6.05 -16.87
C PHE A 175 -24.84 7.36 -17.59
N PRO A 176 -26.13 7.66 -17.83
CA PRO A 176 -26.52 8.94 -18.36
C PRO A 176 -25.99 10.07 -17.47
N PRO A 177 -25.60 11.22 -18.04
CA PRO A 177 -25.29 12.41 -17.24
C PRO A 177 -26.49 12.74 -16.37
N LEU A 178 -26.25 13.06 -15.09
CA LEU A 178 -27.34 13.47 -14.22
C LEU A 178 -27.91 14.79 -14.72
N LYS A 179 -29.24 14.85 -14.80
CA LYS A 179 -29.95 16.08 -15.10
C LYS A 179 -29.95 16.95 -13.84
N LYS A 180 -29.77 18.27 -14.01
CA LYS A 180 -29.92 19.21 -12.91
C LYS A 180 -31.35 19.12 -12.39
N VAL A 181 -31.50 18.84 -11.10
CA VAL A 181 -32.80 18.88 -10.43
C VAL A 181 -33.08 20.34 -10.06
N GLU A 182 -34.11 20.93 -10.67
CA GLU A 182 -34.46 22.34 -10.43
C GLU A 182 -35.09 22.57 -9.06
N LYS A 183 -35.87 21.58 -8.57
CA LYS A 183 -36.53 21.62 -7.27
C LYS A 183 -36.33 20.27 -6.58
N PRO A 184 -35.33 20.14 -5.69
CA PRO A 184 -35.15 18.93 -4.93
C PRO A 184 -36.32 18.73 -3.94
N ILE A 185 -36.72 17.49 -3.75
CA ILE A 185 -37.62 17.04 -2.70
C ILE A 185 -36.85 17.13 -1.37
N PRO A 186 -37.34 17.91 -0.39
CA PRO A 186 -36.72 18.01 0.91
C PRO A 186 -36.86 16.68 1.68
N LEU A 187 -35.87 16.37 2.50
CA LEU A 187 -35.92 15.24 3.42
C LEU A 187 -36.61 15.65 4.72
N ASP A 188 -37.27 14.71 5.38
CA ASP A 188 -37.73 14.86 6.76
C ASP A 188 -36.55 14.63 7.71
N ALA A 189 -36.18 15.66 8.49
CA ALA A 189 -35.05 15.60 9.39
C ALA A 189 -35.25 14.59 10.55
N GLU A 190 -36.49 14.38 10.99
CA GLU A 190 -36.80 13.42 12.05
C GLU A 190 -36.74 11.98 11.52
N GLU A 191 -37.26 11.75 10.30
CA GLU A 191 -37.15 10.44 9.64
C GLU A 191 -35.68 10.06 9.43
N VAL A 192 -34.85 10.97 8.93
CA VAL A 192 -33.42 10.71 8.72
C VAL A 192 -32.69 10.54 10.06
N ALA A 193 -33.09 11.26 11.11
CA ALA A 193 -32.48 11.14 12.45
C ALA A 193 -32.77 9.79 13.10
N SER A 194 -33.95 9.20 12.87
CA SER A 194 -34.34 7.89 13.41
C SER A 194 -33.33 6.78 13.09
N VAL A 195 -32.53 6.97 12.03
CA VAL A 195 -31.46 6.05 11.64
C VAL A 195 -30.39 5.88 12.72
N LEU A 196 -30.06 6.98 13.40
CA LEU A 196 -29.02 7.07 14.42
C LEU A 196 -29.58 7.01 15.85
N GLU A 197 -30.90 7.00 16.01
CA GLU A 197 -31.57 6.90 17.30
C GLU A 197 -31.54 5.48 17.86
N TYR A 198 -31.97 5.33 19.11
CA TYR A 198 -31.99 4.04 19.80
C TYR A 198 -32.88 3.02 19.06
N GLY A 199 -32.31 1.87 18.71
CA GLY A 199 -33.01 0.82 17.94
C GLY A 199 -33.06 1.04 16.43
N GLY A 200 -32.47 2.14 15.92
CA GLY A 200 -32.34 2.40 14.49
C GLY A 200 -31.40 1.41 13.76
N PRO A 201 -31.35 1.44 12.42
CA PRO A 201 -30.54 0.52 11.62
C PRO A 201 -29.05 0.50 12.00
N PHE A 202 -28.49 1.64 12.43
CA PHE A 202 -27.09 1.71 12.89
C PHE A 202 -26.86 0.99 14.22
N ALA A 203 -27.82 1.09 15.15
CA ALA A 203 -27.74 0.39 16.43
C ALA A 203 -27.80 -1.14 16.25
N ASN A 204 -28.51 -1.62 15.21
CA ASN A 204 -28.61 -3.04 14.89
C ASN A 204 -27.40 -3.56 14.11
N TYR A 205 -26.77 -2.71 13.30
CA TYR A 205 -25.63 -3.10 12.46
C TYR A 205 -24.29 -3.07 13.21
N PHE A 206 -24.06 -2.08 14.07
CA PHE A 206 -22.81 -1.97 14.83
C PHE A 206 -22.99 -2.55 16.24
N GLU A 207 -22.28 -3.64 16.57
CA GLU A 207 -22.32 -4.29 17.89
C GLU A 207 -22.04 -3.33 19.06
N SER A 208 -21.17 -2.34 18.85
CA SER A 208 -20.80 -1.32 19.85
C SER A 208 -21.27 0.08 19.44
N TYR A 209 -22.50 0.22 18.94
CA TYR A 209 -23.06 1.53 18.64
C TYR A 209 -23.32 2.33 19.93
N GLU A 210 -22.82 3.56 19.95
CA GLU A 210 -23.08 4.51 21.04
C GLU A 210 -23.89 5.67 20.48
N HIS A 211 -25.10 5.86 21.03
CA HIS A 211 -25.93 7.00 20.70
C HIS A 211 -25.31 8.29 21.22
N ARG A 212 -25.10 9.26 20.33
CA ARG A 212 -24.52 10.58 20.64
C ARG A 212 -25.47 11.71 20.22
N PRO A 213 -26.06 12.48 21.15
CA PRO A 213 -27.00 13.56 20.82
C PRO A 213 -26.44 14.58 19.82
N GLU A 214 -25.15 14.92 19.93
CA GLU A 214 -24.48 15.89 19.06
C GLU A 214 -24.36 15.38 17.62
N GLN A 215 -24.25 14.06 17.44
CA GLN A 215 -24.24 13.42 16.12
C GLN A 215 -25.60 13.55 15.44
N VAL A 216 -26.68 13.35 16.20
CA VAL A 216 -28.06 13.47 15.73
C VAL A 216 -28.40 14.93 15.40
N GLU A 217 -27.99 15.87 16.26
CA GLU A 217 -28.16 17.32 16.00
C GLU A 217 -27.42 17.76 14.74
N MET A 218 -26.18 17.31 14.55
CA MET A 218 -25.41 17.56 13.33
C MET A 218 -26.12 16.98 12.11
N LEU A 219 -26.64 15.75 12.19
CA LEU A 219 -27.37 15.11 11.10
C LEU A 219 -28.62 15.91 10.71
N LYS A 220 -29.44 16.32 11.69
CA LYS A 220 -30.64 17.13 11.42
C LYS A 220 -30.28 18.45 10.75
N SER A 221 -29.21 19.09 11.22
CA SER A 221 -28.70 20.33 10.67
C SER A 221 -28.23 20.18 9.21
N VAL A 222 -27.45 19.13 8.92
CA VAL A 222 -27.00 18.81 7.55
C VAL A 222 -28.19 18.45 6.64
N THR A 223 -29.18 17.70 7.15
CA THR A 223 -30.39 17.32 6.40
C THR A 223 -31.16 18.56 5.93
N ASN A 224 -31.38 19.51 6.84
CA ASN A 224 -32.04 20.77 6.51
C ASN A 224 -31.22 21.63 5.54
N ALA A 225 -29.89 21.69 5.71
CA ALA A 225 -29.01 22.44 4.82
C ALA A 225 -29.06 21.90 3.38
N LEU A 226 -29.02 20.58 3.21
CA LEU A 226 -29.15 19.92 1.90
C LEU A 226 -30.53 20.13 1.29
N SER A 227 -31.60 19.94 2.08
CA SER A 227 -32.99 20.02 1.63
C SER A 227 -33.41 21.41 1.16
N PHE A 228 -32.92 22.45 1.85
CA PHE A 228 -33.31 23.84 1.59
C PHE A 228 -32.22 24.66 0.91
N GLY A 229 -31.13 24.02 0.45
CA GLY A 229 -30.05 24.68 -0.29
C GLY A 229 -29.33 25.78 0.51
N ARG A 230 -29.12 25.56 1.81
CA ARG A 230 -28.47 26.54 2.70
C ARG A 230 -27.00 26.21 2.93
N HIS A 231 -26.19 27.25 3.08
CA HIS A 231 -24.83 27.09 3.60
C HIS A 231 -24.86 26.94 5.12
N MET A 232 -24.01 26.06 5.64
CA MET A 232 -23.94 25.76 7.05
C MET A 232 -22.49 25.51 7.45
N LEU A 233 -22.10 25.99 8.62
CA LEU A 233 -20.81 25.75 9.24
C LEU A 233 -21.05 25.06 10.58
N ILE A 234 -20.44 23.89 10.76
CA ILE A 234 -20.54 23.10 11.99
C ILE A 234 -19.13 22.82 12.48
N GLU A 235 -18.84 23.21 13.71
CA GLU A 235 -17.66 22.72 14.44
C GLU A 235 -18.06 21.45 15.19
N ALA A 236 -17.40 20.33 14.89
CA ALA A 236 -17.67 19.06 15.55
C ALA A 236 -16.36 18.43 16.07
N GLY A 237 -16.34 18.13 17.36
CA GLY A 237 -15.19 17.53 18.06
C GLY A 237 -14.82 16.14 17.54
N THR A 238 -13.61 15.66 17.81
CA THR A 238 -13.22 14.28 17.51
C THR A 238 -14.10 13.29 18.27
N GLY A 239 -14.46 12.16 17.66
CA GLY A 239 -15.28 11.12 18.31
C GLY A 239 -16.79 11.28 18.19
N VAL A 240 -17.29 12.44 17.74
CA VAL A 240 -18.74 12.74 17.59
C VAL A 240 -19.44 11.90 16.48
N GLY A 241 -18.71 11.07 15.71
CA GLY A 241 -19.32 10.31 14.61
C GLY A 241 -19.64 11.16 13.38
N LYS A 242 -18.85 12.23 13.15
CA LYS A 242 -19.00 13.21 12.07
C LYS A 242 -19.28 12.61 10.70
N SER A 243 -18.55 11.55 10.32
CA SER A 243 -18.68 10.93 9.00
C SER A 243 -20.13 10.53 8.70
N PHE A 244 -20.76 9.77 9.60
CA PHE A 244 -22.14 9.31 9.38
C PHE A 244 -23.17 10.44 9.49
N ALA A 245 -22.91 11.44 10.34
CA ALA A 245 -23.81 12.59 10.49
C ALA A 245 -24.00 13.36 9.17
N TYR A 246 -22.97 13.44 8.31
CA TYR A 246 -23.13 14.02 6.96
C TYR A 246 -23.37 12.99 5.85
N LEU A 247 -22.90 11.75 5.98
CA LEU A 247 -23.05 10.72 4.93
C LEU A 247 -24.49 10.20 4.83
N VAL A 248 -25.16 9.99 5.97
CA VAL A 248 -26.55 9.50 6.00
C VAL A 248 -27.49 10.44 5.24
N PRO A 249 -27.58 11.74 5.59
CA PRO A 249 -28.46 12.65 4.85
C PRO A 249 -27.99 12.86 3.40
N ALA A 250 -26.67 12.85 3.13
CA ALA A 250 -26.16 12.92 1.76
C ALA A 250 -26.62 11.74 0.90
N ALA A 251 -26.60 10.52 1.44
CA ALA A 251 -27.05 9.32 0.74
C ALA A 251 -28.55 9.35 0.45
N TYR A 252 -29.38 9.64 1.46
CA TYR A 252 -30.83 9.78 1.25
C TYR A 252 -31.15 10.88 0.25
N PHE A 253 -30.50 12.04 0.36
CA PHE A 253 -30.73 13.17 -0.54
C PHE A 253 -30.34 12.83 -1.97
N ALA A 254 -29.17 12.20 -2.16
CA ALA A 254 -28.68 11.77 -3.48
C ALA A 254 -29.62 10.74 -4.13
N THR A 255 -30.08 9.75 -3.36
CA THR A 255 -30.97 8.69 -3.85
C THR A 255 -32.37 9.22 -4.17
N LEU A 256 -32.99 9.96 -3.24
CA LEU A 256 -34.34 10.49 -3.40
C LEU A 256 -34.44 11.45 -4.59
N ASN A 257 -33.42 12.31 -4.74
CA ASN A 257 -33.40 13.33 -5.79
C ASN A 257 -32.64 12.91 -7.05
N ASN A 258 -32.11 11.68 -7.13
CA ASN A 258 -31.25 11.24 -8.23
C ASN A 258 -30.16 12.27 -8.59
N THR A 259 -29.49 12.79 -7.57
CA THR A 259 -28.48 13.86 -7.68
C THR A 259 -27.12 13.39 -7.16
N ARG A 260 -26.07 14.18 -7.40
CA ARG A 260 -24.72 13.93 -6.86
C ARG A 260 -24.49 14.79 -5.62
N VAL A 261 -23.97 14.17 -4.58
CA VAL A 261 -23.39 14.87 -3.44
C VAL A 261 -21.88 14.70 -3.49
N VAL A 262 -21.15 15.80 -3.32
CA VAL A 262 -19.68 15.81 -3.27
C VAL A 262 -19.25 16.00 -1.82
N VAL A 263 -18.50 15.03 -1.30
CA VAL A 263 -17.84 15.14 0.01
C VAL A 263 -16.37 15.47 -0.24
N SER A 264 -15.95 16.65 0.21
CA SER A 264 -14.55 17.09 0.12
C SER A 264 -13.88 16.94 1.48
N THR A 265 -12.67 16.37 1.50
CA THR A 265 -11.85 16.19 2.71
C THR A 265 -10.42 16.61 2.46
N ASN A 266 -9.67 16.91 3.53
CA ASN A 266 -8.34 17.50 3.44
C ASN A 266 -7.27 16.55 2.88
N THR A 267 -7.37 15.23 3.13
CA THR A 267 -6.30 14.28 2.79
C THR A 267 -6.81 13.05 2.07
N ILE A 268 -5.93 12.42 1.27
CA ILE A 268 -6.23 11.15 0.58
C ILE A 268 -6.58 10.04 1.59
N ASN A 269 -5.95 10.02 2.76
CA ASN A 269 -6.23 9.04 3.79
C ASN A 269 -7.68 9.15 4.31
N LEU A 270 -8.21 10.37 4.46
CA LEU A 270 -9.61 10.58 4.82
C LEU A 270 -10.56 10.14 3.69
N GLN A 271 -10.22 10.40 2.43
CA GLN A 271 -11.00 9.90 1.29
C GLN A 271 -11.01 8.37 1.25
N ASP A 272 -9.85 7.74 1.49
CA ASP A 272 -9.71 6.29 1.55
C ASP A 272 -10.52 5.69 2.71
N GLN A 273 -10.55 6.35 3.87
CA GLN A 273 -11.42 5.95 4.99
C GLN A 273 -12.90 5.98 4.58
N LEU A 274 -13.35 7.02 3.90
CA LEU A 274 -14.74 7.12 3.45
C LEU A 274 -15.09 6.01 2.47
N ILE A 275 -14.29 5.79 1.43
CA ILE A 275 -14.65 4.83 0.37
C ILE A 275 -14.47 3.36 0.79
N LYS A 276 -13.49 3.05 1.65
CA LYS A 276 -13.17 1.67 2.05
C LYS A 276 -13.91 1.22 3.31
N LYS A 277 -14.38 2.15 4.15
CA LYS A 277 -14.99 1.84 5.44
C LYS A 277 -16.35 2.49 5.60
N ASP A 278 -16.42 3.81 5.67
CA ASP A 278 -17.63 4.51 6.12
C ASP A 278 -18.80 4.35 5.12
N ILE A 279 -18.55 4.49 3.81
CA ILE A 279 -19.58 4.35 2.77
C ILE A 279 -20.06 2.89 2.62
N PRO A 280 -19.18 1.86 2.55
CA PRO A 280 -19.63 0.47 2.57
C PRO A 280 -20.50 0.15 3.79
N ALA A 281 -20.07 0.57 4.98
CA ALA A 281 -20.84 0.35 6.21
C ALA A 281 -22.20 1.06 6.18
N LEU A 282 -22.26 2.28 5.63
CA LEU A 282 -23.52 3.00 5.39
C LEU A 282 -24.46 2.24 4.45
N LYS A 283 -23.95 1.71 3.33
CA LYS A 283 -24.75 0.95 2.36
C LYS A 283 -25.36 -0.29 2.99
N GLU A 284 -24.56 -1.03 3.76
CA GLU A 284 -24.99 -2.26 4.42
C GLU A 284 -25.99 -1.97 5.55
N ALA A 285 -25.71 -0.99 6.41
CA ALA A 285 -26.59 -0.61 7.51
C ALA A 285 -27.96 -0.10 7.04
N LEU A 286 -28.02 0.58 5.88
CA LEU A 286 -29.26 1.18 5.37
C LEU A 286 -29.93 0.38 4.24
N GLY A 287 -29.29 -0.66 3.73
CA GLY A 287 -29.75 -1.37 2.53
C GLY A 287 -29.86 -0.47 1.29
N LEU A 288 -29.09 0.64 1.24
CA LEU A 288 -29.15 1.60 0.14
C LEU A 288 -28.14 1.25 -0.96
N ASP A 289 -28.58 1.27 -2.22
CA ASP A 289 -27.67 1.18 -3.36
C ASP A 289 -27.09 2.54 -3.76
N VAL A 290 -26.24 3.09 -2.90
CA VAL A 290 -25.48 4.31 -3.21
C VAL A 290 -24.25 3.96 -4.03
N ARG A 291 -24.00 4.73 -5.09
CA ARG A 291 -22.76 4.67 -5.86
C ARG A 291 -21.81 5.77 -5.40
N ALA A 292 -20.60 5.38 -5.02
CA ALA A 292 -19.55 6.30 -4.63
C ALA A 292 -18.30 6.09 -5.49
N ALA A 293 -17.63 7.18 -5.81
CA ALA A 293 -16.35 7.18 -6.50
C ALA A 293 -15.42 8.20 -5.86
N VAL A 294 -14.12 7.95 -5.91
CA VAL A 294 -13.11 8.88 -5.39
C VAL A 294 -12.51 9.67 -6.54
N LEU A 295 -12.51 10.98 -6.39
CA LEU A 295 -11.86 11.91 -7.32
C LEU A 295 -10.54 12.38 -6.72
N LYS A 296 -9.42 11.98 -7.33
CA LYS A 296 -8.08 12.43 -6.97
C LYS A 296 -7.49 13.31 -8.09
N GLY A 297 -6.47 14.10 -7.77
CA GLY A 297 -5.71 14.83 -8.80
C GLY A 297 -4.98 13.86 -9.73
N ARG A 298 -4.74 14.27 -10.99
CA ARG A 298 -4.13 13.43 -12.06
C ARG A 298 -2.80 12.77 -11.67
N SER A 299 -2.03 13.39 -10.77
CA SER A 299 -0.73 12.88 -10.29
C SER A 299 -0.85 11.61 -9.43
N ASN A 300 -2.06 11.26 -8.99
CA ASN A 300 -2.33 10.06 -8.20
C ASN A 300 -2.69 8.85 -9.07
N TYR A 301 -2.69 8.99 -10.39
CA TYR A 301 -3.01 7.92 -11.32
C TYR A 301 -1.79 7.56 -12.17
N LEU A 302 -1.63 6.26 -12.40
CA LEU A 302 -0.66 5.74 -13.35
C LEU A 302 -1.03 6.20 -14.76
N CYS A 303 -0.06 6.74 -15.51
CA CYS A 303 -0.28 7.11 -16.91
C CYS A 303 0.00 5.90 -17.81
N PRO A 304 -1.02 5.30 -18.47
CA PRO A 304 -0.83 4.09 -19.26
C PRO A 304 0.17 4.28 -20.39
N ARG A 305 0.16 5.44 -21.05
CA ARG A 305 1.12 5.79 -22.10
C ARG A 305 2.56 5.85 -21.59
N ARG A 306 2.80 6.43 -20.42
CA ARG A 306 4.16 6.49 -19.83
C ARG A 306 4.64 5.10 -19.43
N LEU A 307 3.75 4.28 -18.87
CA LEU A 307 4.09 2.89 -18.55
C LEU A 307 4.43 2.10 -19.82
N HIS A 308 3.59 2.21 -20.86
CA HIS A 308 3.83 1.54 -22.13
C HIS A 308 5.18 1.95 -22.75
N ASN A 309 5.48 3.26 -22.77
CA ASN A 309 6.77 3.73 -23.25
C ASN A 309 7.94 3.18 -22.42
N MET A 310 7.81 3.11 -21.09
CA MET A 310 8.84 2.56 -20.21
C MET A 310 9.05 1.05 -20.41
N ARG A 311 7.98 0.29 -20.63
CA ARG A 311 8.06 -1.14 -21.02
C ARG A 311 8.64 -1.35 -22.42
N HIS A 312 8.40 -0.41 -23.35
CA HIS A 312 8.88 -0.54 -24.72
C HIS A 312 10.37 -0.16 -24.86
N PHE A 313 10.75 1.02 -24.37
CA PHE A 313 12.12 1.52 -24.48
C PHE A 313 13.05 1.03 -23.36
N GLY A 314 12.48 0.50 -22.29
CA GLY A 314 13.19 0.09 -21.10
C GLY A 314 13.37 1.24 -20.09
N PRO A 315 13.56 0.90 -18.80
CA PRO A 315 13.93 1.87 -17.77
C PRO A 315 15.35 2.40 -17.99
N SER A 316 15.63 3.61 -17.51
CA SER A 316 16.95 4.24 -17.62
C SER A 316 17.86 4.04 -16.40
N ASN A 317 17.27 3.64 -15.27
CA ASN A 317 17.96 3.48 -14.00
C ASN A 317 17.23 2.49 -13.08
N ALA A 318 17.88 2.12 -11.98
CA ALA A 318 17.37 1.13 -11.03
C ALA A 318 16.04 1.54 -10.36
N ASP A 319 15.79 2.83 -10.15
CA ASP A 319 14.53 3.31 -9.57
C ASP A 319 13.37 3.15 -10.54
N GLU A 320 13.55 3.51 -11.82
CA GLU A 320 12.56 3.28 -12.87
C GLU A 320 12.29 1.79 -13.07
N LEU A 321 13.34 0.97 -13.09
CA LEU A 321 13.21 -0.48 -13.19
C LEU A 321 12.41 -1.07 -12.02
N ARG A 322 12.71 -0.64 -10.78
CA ARG A 322 11.98 -1.06 -9.59
C ARG A 322 10.51 -0.67 -9.68
N VAL A 323 10.19 0.55 -10.11
CA VAL A 323 8.80 1.00 -10.30
C VAL A 323 8.11 0.19 -11.38
N LEU A 324 8.77 -0.05 -12.52
CA LEU A 324 8.24 -0.84 -13.61
C LEU A 324 7.91 -2.27 -13.16
N ALA A 325 8.88 -2.95 -12.55
CA ALA A 325 8.73 -4.31 -12.05
C ALA A 325 7.61 -4.37 -10.99
N LYS A 326 7.57 -3.41 -10.06
CA LYS A 326 6.50 -3.30 -9.06
C LYS A 326 5.11 -3.17 -9.71
N VAL A 327 4.97 -2.33 -10.73
CA VAL A 327 3.70 -2.13 -11.44
C VAL A 327 3.29 -3.38 -12.20
N ILE A 328 4.23 -4.08 -12.84
CA ILE A 328 3.97 -5.34 -13.55
C ILE A 328 3.43 -6.39 -12.56
N VAL A 329 4.12 -6.57 -11.42
CA VAL A 329 3.68 -7.54 -10.39
C VAL A 329 2.33 -7.12 -9.80
N TRP A 330 2.12 -5.82 -9.53
CA TRP A 330 0.84 -5.30 -9.04
C TRP A 330 -0.33 -5.60 -9.97
N GLY A 331 -0.11 -5.49 -11.29
CA GLY A 331 -1.12 -5.74 -12.32
C GLY A 331 -1.46 -7.22 -12.54
N LEU A 332 -0.85 -8.16 -11.81
CA LEU A 332 -1.27 -9.56 -11.80
C LEU A 332 -2.50 -9.78 -10.91
N ASP A 333 -2.58 -9.01 -9.82
CA ASP A 333 -3.65 -9.10 -8.82
C ASP A 333 -4.81 -8.13 -9.07
N ASN A 334 -4.63 -7.14 -9.96
CA ASN A 334 -5.56 -6.03 -10.25
C ASN A 334 -5.85 -5.92 -11.75
#